data_AF-A0A642UTH1-F1
#
_entry.id   AF-A0A642UTH1-F1
#
_cell.length_a   1.000
_cell.length_b   1.000
_cell.length_c   1.000
_cell.angle_alpha   90.00
_cell.angle_beta   90.00
_cell.angle_gamma   90.00
#
_symmetry.space_group_name_H-M   'P 1'
#
loop_
_entity.id
_entity.type
_entity.pdbx_description
1 polymer ?
#
loop_
_entity_poly.entity_id
_entity_poly.type
_entity_poly.pdbx_seq_one_letter_code
_entity_poly.pdbx_strand_id
1 'polypeptide(L)'
;MAIPHRTSSVVDGIALNRVPQLPPITELPPAWLSEKYEKLDEFCQPHVTLSDTEKQVILEVGVQHYLAVSKKNTGGMPTVHISSDMLRRLGHDVTRMRVLQQSMFEDLTFLTLGETDIARAVNIFDDNRLICEFMKKHQLYEAVYPFRKFHHAHRDRVAKQISSVMAFHTMMGVFVVKDLLDQSHPDAGSLAEKIISGPKGLIQLALKGIS
;
A
#
# COMPACT_ATOMS: atom_id res chain seq x y z
N MET A 1 -44.59 -38.13 19.03
CA MET A 1 -44.36 -36.82 18.41
C MET A 1 -42.89 -36.48 18.59
N ALA A 2 -42.09 -36.66 17.53
CA ALA A 2 -40.64 -36.44 17.55
C ALA A 2 -40.33 -35.21 16.70
N ILE A 3 -39.57 -34.27 17.27
CA ILE A 3 -39.13 -33.03 16.62
C ILE A 3 -37.88 -33.38 15.80
N PRO A 4 -37.85 -33.15 14.47
CA PRO A 4 -36.64 -33.41 13.70
C PRO A 4 -35.65 -32.24 13.82
N HIS A 5 -34.44 -32.55 14.30
CA HIS A 5 -33.27 -31.68 14.19
C HIS A 5 -32.87 -31.54 12.71
N ARG A 6 -33.00 -30.33 12.14
CA ARG A 6 -32.30 -29.96 10.90
C ARG A 6 -30.97 -29.33 11.26
N THR A 7 -29.89 -30.06 11.03
CA THR A 7 -28.53 -29.52 10.91
C THR A 7 -28.43 -28.75 9.59
N SER A 8 -28.55 -27.42 9.66
CA SER A 8 -28.29 -26.52 8.53
C SER A 8 -26.81 -26.12 8.54
N SER A 9 -25.95 -26.96 7.98
CA SER A 9 -24.62 -26.55 7.54
C SER A 9 -24.69 -26.24 6.04
N VAL A 10 -25.13 -25.02 5.72
CA VAL A 10 -24.97 -24.46 4.38
C VAL A 10 -24.20 -23.16 4.58
N VAL A 11 -22.88 -23.30 4.61
CA VAL A 11 -21.98 -22.18 4.33
C VAL A 11 -22.15 -21.96 2.83
N ASP A 12 -23.10 -21.10 2.47
CA ASP A 12 -23.30 -20.68 1.09
C ASP A 12 -21.98 -20.10 0.59
N GLY A 13 -21.39 -20.84 -0.35
CA GLY A 13 -20.15 -20.50 -1.00
C GLY A 13 -20.28 -19.11 -1.60
N ILE A 14 -19.45 -18.20 -1.11
CA ILE A 14 -19.13 -16.97 -1.83
C ILE A 14 -18.63 -17.44 -3.19
N ALA A 15 -19.46 -17.25 -4.21
CA ALA A 15 -19.06 -17.44 -5.59
C ALA A 15 -17.79 -16.61 -5.78
N LEU A 16 -16.66 -17.30 -5.98
CA LEU A 16 -15.44 -16.72 -6.50
C LEU A 16 -15.80 -16.15 -7.87
N ASN A 17 -16.27 -14.90 -7.87
CA ASN A 17 -16.53 -14.14 -9.08
C ASN A 17 -15.31 -14.31 -9.97
N ARG A 18 -15.54 -14.87 -11.16
CA ARG A 18 -14.54 -15.07 -12.20
C ARG A 18 -13.69 -13.80 -12.28
N VAL A 19 -12.44 -13.89 -11.83
CA VAL A 19 -11.46 -12.83 -12.05
C VAL A 19 -11.39 -12.67 -13.56
N PRO A 20 -11.70 -11.48 -14.13
CA PRO A 20 -11.50 -11.25 -15.54
C PRO A 20 -10.04 -11.57 -15.86
N GLN A 21 -9.78 -12.54 -16.73
CA GLN A 21 -8.43 -12.74 -17.25
C GLN A 21 -8.11 -11.54 -18.12
N LEU A 22 -7.47 -10.53 -17.53
CA LEU A 22 -6.82 -9.48 -18.28
C LEU A 22 -5.65 -10.12 -19.05
N PRO A 23 -5.46 -9.74 -20.32
CA PRO A 23 -4.33 -10.25 -21.10
C PRO A 23 -3.03 -9.95 -20.35
N PRO A 24 -2.05 -10.88 -20.38
CA PRO A 24 -0.74 -10.61 -19.83
C PRO A 24 -0.19 -9.34 -20.49
N ILE A 25 0.25 -8.38 -19.68
CA ILE A 25 0.85 -7.14 -20.18
C ILE A 25 2.23 -7.53 -20.75
N THR A 26 2.26 -7.87 -22.03
CA THR A 26 3.45 -8.31 -22.78
C THR A 26 4.16 -7.16 -23.51
N GLU A 27 3.62 -5.95 -23.46
CA GLU A 27 4.24 -4.79 -24.08
C GLU A 27 5.18 -4.10 -23.09
N LEU A 28 6.44 -3.91 -23.51
CA LEU A 28 7.42 -3.12 -22.76
C LEU A 28 6.81 -1.75 -22.45
N PRO A 29 6.98 -1.24 -21.22
CA PRO A 29 6.47 0.06 -20.84
C PRO A 29 7.04 1.14 -21.79
N PRO A 30 6.24 2.13 -22.23
CA PRO A 30 6.76 3.24 -23.02
C PRO A 30 7.96 3.91 -22.34
N ALA A 31 8.89 4.51 -23.10
CA ALA A 31 10.12 5.10 -22.54
C ALA A 31 9.88 6.12 -21.39
N TRP A 32 8.76 6.85 -21.41
CA TRP A 32 8.39 7.77 -20.33
C TRP A 32 7.98 7.06 -19.03
N LEU A 33 7.52 5.81 -19.11
CA LEU A 33 7.16 4.97 -17.98
C LEU A 33 8.41 4.34 -17.34
N SER A 34 9.46 4.10 -18.12
CA SER A 34 10.78 3.65 -17.63
C SER A 34 11.42 4.65 -16.64
N GLU A 35 11.39 5.95 -16.94
CA GLU A 35 11.93 6.99 -16.03
C GLU A 35 11.17 7.01 -14.68
N LYS A 36 9.86 6.73 -14.69
CA LYS A 36 9.07 6.68 -13.46
C LYS A 36 9.38 5.43 -12.63
N TYR A 37 9.67 4.32 -13.29
CA TYR A 37 10.06 3.08 -12.62
C TYR A 37 11.41 3.20 -11.95
N GLU A 38 12.37 3.88 -12.60
CA GLU A 38 13.69 4.13 -12.04
C GLU A 38 13.61 4.86 -10.69
N LYS A 39 12.78 5.90 -10.57
CA LYS A 39 12.58 6.63 -9.30
C LYS A 39 12.02 5.73 -8.19
N LEU A 40 11.13 4.80 -8.55
CA LEU A 40 10.58 3.85 -7.59
C LEU A 40 11.63 2.80 -7.20
N ASP A 41 12.42 2.32 -8.15
CA ASP A 41 13.51 1.37 -7.91
C ASP A 41 14.60 1.98 -7.01
N GLU A 42 15.05 3.21 -7.29
CA GLU A 42 16.00 3.95 -6.47
C GLU A 42 15.53 4.10 -5.02
N PHE A 43 14.23 4.36 -4.82
CA PHE A 43 13.64 4.47 -3.50
C PHE A 43 13.63 3.12 -2.75
N CYS A 44 13.29 2.04 -3.44
CA CYS A 44 13.14 0.70 -2.88
C CYS A 44 14.49 0.03 -2.57
N GLN A 45 15.53 0.36 -3.34
CA GLN A 45 16.86 -0.21 -3.14
C GLN A 45 17.53 0.30 -1.84
N PRO A 46 18.36 -0.52 -1.19
CA PRO A 46 18.66 -1.93 -1.51
C PRO A 46 17.64 -2.93 -0.93
N HIS A 47 16.56 -2.46 -0.31
CA HIS A 47 15.68 -3.28 0.53
C HIS A 47 14.77 -4.23 -0.25
N VAL A 48 14.22 -3.78 -1.38
CA VAL A 48 13.24 -4.54 -2.16
C VAL A 48 13.51 -4.36 -3.66
N THR A 49 13.42 -5.47 -4.41
CA THR A 49 13.36 -5.44 -5.87
C THR A 49 11.92 -5.62 -6.33
N LEU A 50 11.45 -4.72 -7.19
CA LEU A 50 10.11 -4.76 -7.76
C LEU A 50 10.13 -5.31 -9.19
N SER A 51 9.18 -6.19 -9.51
CA SER A 51 8.84 -6.57 -10.87
C SER A 51 8.06 -5.46 -11.57
N ASP A 52 8.04 -5.47 -12.90
CA ASP A 52 7.31 -4.44 -13.66
C ASP A 52 5.81 -4.43 -13.36
N THR A 53 5.19 -5.59 -13.13
CA THR A 53 3.79 -5.68 -12.70
C THR A 53 3.57 -4.98 -11.36
N GLU A 54 4.49 -5.12 -10.40
CA GLU A 54 4.37 -4.44 -9.11
C GLU A 54 4.51 -2.92 -9.28
N LYS A 55 5.43 -2.46 -10.13
CA LYS A 55 5.59 -1.03 -10.43
C LYS A 55 4.35 -0.44 -11.10
N GLN A 56 3.73 -1.16 -12.03
CA GLN A 56 2.45 -0.78 -12.65
C GLN A 56 1.34 -0.67 -11.61
N VAL A 57 1.16 -1.70 -10.80
CA VAL A 57 0.13 -1.72 -9.74
C VAL A 57 0.27 -0.53 -8.80
N ILE A 58 1.51 -0.13 -8.48
CA ILE A 58 1.80 1.00 -7.59
C ILE A 58 1.57 2.36 -8.26
N LEU A 59 2.12 2.58 -9.45
CA LEU A 59 2.18 3.90 -10.07
C LEU A 59 0.95 4.23 -10.92
N GLU A 60 0.29 3.22 -11.49
CA GLU A 60 -0.88 3.39 -12.36
C GLU A 60 -2.17 3.23 -11.57
N VAL A 61 -2.47 4.25 -10.77
CA VAL A 61 -3.58 4.23 -9.84
C VAL A 61 -4.93 4.42 -10.54
N GLY A 62 -5.91 3.61 -10.14
CA GLY A 62 -7.31 3.70 -10.58
C GLY A 62 -7.63 2.90 -11.84
N VAL A 63 -6.66 2.18 -12.38
CA VAL A 63 -6.90 0.98 -13.19
C VAL A 63 -6.96 -0.20 -12.23
N GLN A 64 -7.94 -1.10 -12.39
CA GLN A 64 -8.01 -2.32 -11.60
C GLN A 64 -6.90 -3.28 -12.05
N HIS A 65 -5.76 -3.19 -11.37
CA HIS A 65 -4.67 -4.15 -11.51
C HIS A 65 -4.86 -5.34 -10.55
N TYR A 66 -4.32 -6.48 -10.95
CA TYR A 66 -4.22 -7.69 -10.13
C TYR A 66 -2.76 -8.12 -10.05
N LEU A 67 -2.26 -8.30 -8.84
CA LEU A 67 -0.94 -8.89 -8.59
C LEU A 67 -1.10 -10.40 -8.46
N ALA A 68 -0.42 -11.15 -9.31
CA ALA A 68 -0.35 -12.61 -9.20
C ALA A 68 0.70 -12.99 -8.17
N VAL A 69 0.30 -13.74 -7.15
CA VAL A 69 1.15 -14.21 -6.07
C VAL A 69 1.17 -15.74 -6.08
N SER A 70 2.36 -16.32 -6.13
CA SER A 70 2.56 -17.76 -6.01
C SER A 70 3.76 -18.02 -5.10
N LYS A 71 3.59 -18.90 -4.10
CA LYS A 71 4.68 -19.30 -3.22
C LYS A 71 5.58 -20.23 -4.03
N LYS A 72 6.84 -19.83 -4.26
CA LYS A 72 7.86 -20.70 -4.85
C LYS A 72 8.17 -21.82 -3.85
N ASN A 73 7.38 -22.89 -3.84
CA ASN A 73 7.79 -24.23 -3.45
C ASN A 73 6.69 -25.24 -3.79
N THR A 74 7.03 -26.14 -4.71
CA THR A 74 6.46 -27.48 -4.98
C THR A 74 4.97 -27.58 -5.34
N GLY A 75 4.71 -27.98 -6.59
CA GLY A 75 3.53 -28.75 -6.98
C GLY A 75 2.17 -28.04 -6.95
N GLY A 76 1.78 -27.41 -8.05
CA GLY A 76 0.36 -27.15 -8.37
C GLY A 76 -0.42 -26.23 -7.42
N MET A 77 0.24 -25.47 -6.55
CA MET A 77 -0.46 -24.48 -5.71
C MET A 77 -1.11 -23.40 -6.59
N PRO A 78 -2.37 -23.01 -6.32
CA PRO A 78 -3.08 -22.03 -7.12
C PRO A 78 -2.40 -20.66 -7.01
N THR A 79 -2.14 -20.03 -8.16
CA THR A 79 -1.77 -18.62 -8.23
C THR A 79 -2.93 -17.78 -7.69
N VAL A 80 -2.66 -16.98 -6.66
CA VAL A 80 -3.67 -16.09 -6.07
C VAL A 80 -3.53 -14.71 -6.72
N HIS A 81 -4.64 -14.15 -7.20
CA HIS A 81 -4.66 -12.80 -7.73
C HIS A 81 -5.18 -11.83 -6.67
N ILE A 82 -4.34 -10.89 -6.25
CA ILE A 82 -4.69 -9.85 -5.27
C ILE A 82 -5.00 -8.56 -6.03
N SER A 83 -6.21 -8.01 -5.85
CA SER A 83 -6.56 -6.74 -6.50
C SER A 83 -5.79 -5.57 -5.88
N SER A 84 -5.50 -4.56 -6.70
CA SER A 84 -4.90 -3.28 -6.27
C SER A 84 -5.69 -2.59 -5.14
N ASP A 85 -7.02 -2.73 -5.09
CA ASP A 85 -7.84 -2.21 -4.00
C ASP A 85 -7.63 -2.97 -2.69
N MET A 86 -7.41 -4.28 -2.75
CA MET A 86 -7.09 -5.09 -1.57
C MET A 86 -5.69 -4.76 -1.05
N LEU A 87 -4.71 -4.61 -1.95
CA LEU A 87 -3.36 -4.14 -1.59
C LEU A 87 -3.42 -2.77 -0.93
N ARG A 88 -4.22 -1.84 -1.47
CA ARG A 88 -4.37 -0.50 -0.91
C ARG A 88 -4.95 -0.53 0.50
N ARG A 89 -6.02 -1.31 0.74
CA ARG A 89 -6.60 -1.46 2.08
C ARG A 89 -5.58 -2.06 3.06
N LEU A 90 -4.89 -3.13 2.65
CA LEU A 90 -3.85 -3.74 3.47
C LEU A 90 -2.75 -2.73 3.83
N GLY A 91 -2.24 -1.99 2.86
CA GLY A 91 -1.18 -1.02 3.10
C GLY A 91 -1.64 0.17 3.96
N HIS A 92 -2.90 0.61 3.82
CA HIS A 92 -3.49 1.59 4.72
C HIS A 92 -3.51 1.09 6.17
N ASP A 93 -4.06 -0.10 6.40
CA ASP A 93 -4.21 -0.66 7.75
C ASP A 93 -2.85 -0.93 8.41
N VAL A 94 -1.89 -1.45 7.64
CA VAL A 94 -0.52 -1.67 8.14
C VAL A 94 0.20 -0.35 8.41
N THR A 95 0.07 0.66 7.54
CA THR A 95 0.67 1.98 7.79
C THR A 95 0.15 2.54 9.11
N ARG A 96 -1.17 2.55 9.30
CA ARG A 96 -1.81 3.04 10.51
C ARG A 96 -1.33 2.28 11.74
N MET A 97 -1.31 0.95 11.69
CA MET A 97 -0.84 0.11 12.79
C MET A 97 0.64 0.39 13.14
N ARG A 98 1.53 0.48 12.14
CA ARG A 98 2.96 0.70 12.35
C ARG A 98 3.25 2.09 12.91
N VAL A 99 2.57 3.12 12.41
CA VAL A 99 2.63 4.47 12.96
C VAL A 99 2.20 4.48 14.41
N LEU A 100 1.06 3.86 14.75
CA LEU A 100 0.58 3.77 16.12
C LEU A 100 1.60 3.06 17.01
N GLN A 101 2.15 1.94 16.54
CA GLN A 101 3.20 1.20 17.23
C GLN A 101 4.42 2.08 17.58
N GLN A 102 4.96 2.81 16.58
CA GLN A 102 6.20 3.58 16.74
C GLN A 102 6.01 4.97 17.36
N SER A 103 4.78 5.50 17.40
CA SER A 103 4.50 6.80 18.03
C SER A 103 3.94 6.65 19.43
N MET A 104 2.93 5.80 19.63
CA MET A 104 2.20 5.73 20.90
C MET A 104 2.75 4.68 21.87
N PHE A 105 3.25 3.57 21.37
CA PHE A 105 3.71 2.47 22.23
C PHE A 105 5.20 2.58 22.59
N GLU A 106 5.98 3.33 21.81
CA GLU A 106 7.39 3.62 22.11
C GLU A 106 7.56 4.88 22.98
N ASP A 107 6.60 5.82 22.93
CA ASP A 107 6.61 7.03 23.76
C ASP A 107 5.59 6.92 24.90
N LEU A 108 6.08 6.63 26.11
CA LEU A 108 5.26 6.46 27.31
C LEU A 108 4.49 7.73 27.72
N THR A 109 4.82 8.91 27.16
CA THR A 109 4.04 10.13 27.40
C THR A 109 2.61 10.03 26.86
N PHE A 110 2.35 9.16 25.88
CA PHE A 110 1.00 8.92 25.38
C PHE A 110 0.07 8.23 26.40
N LEU A 111 0.63 7.55 27.41
CA LEU A 111 -0.15 6.93 28.50
C LEU A 111 -0.71 7.96 29.49
N THR A 112 -0.20 9.19 29.47
CA THR A 112 -0.66 10.28 30.35
C THR A 112 -1.53 11.30 29.64
N LEU A 113 -1.69 11.18 28.32
CA LEU A 113 -2.56 12.04 27.52
C LEU A 113 -4.03 11.67 27.69
N GLY A 114 -4.90 12.67 27.64
CA GLY A 114 -6.34 12.46 27.57
C GLY A 114 -6.78 11.89 26.22
N GLU A 115 -7.94 11.22 26.19
CA GLU A 115 -8.50 10.59 24.97
C GLU A 115 -8.53 11.52 23.75
N THR A 116 -8.84 12.80 23.97
CA THR A 116 -8.94 13.80 22.90
C THR A 116 -7.60 14.16 22.29
N ASP A 117 -6.54 14.19 23.10
CA ASP A 117 -5.18 14.49 22.64
C ASP A 117 -4.55 13.28 21.96
N ILE A 118 -4.85 12.08 22.44
CA ILE A 118 -4.52 10.82 21.76
C ILE A 118 -5.18 10.79 20.38
N ALA A 119 -6.49 11.02 20.30
CA ALA A 119 -7.21 11.04 19.03
C ALA A 119 -6.65 12.09 18.07
N ARG A 120 -6.29 13.29 18.57
CA ARG A 120 -5.67 14.33 17.75
C ARG A 120 -4.30 13.89 17.22
N ALA A 121 -3.46 13.29 18.06
CA ALA A 121 -2.13 12.82 17.66
C ALA A 121 -2.20 11.69 16.63
N VAL A 122 -3.16 10.76 16.78
CA VAL A 122 -3.42 9.69 15.81
C VAL A 122 -3.90 10.26 14.47
N ASN A 123 -4.83 11.22 14.51
CA ASN A 123 -5.43 11.81 13.31
C ASN A 123 -4.42 12.58 12.44
N ILE A 124 -3.28 13.03 12.99
CA ILE A 124 -2.21 13.66 12.19
C ILE A 124 -1.72 12.72 11.09
N PHE A 125 -1.72 11.41 11.36
CA PHE A 125 -1.25 10.41 10.41
C PHE A 125 -2.32 9.94 9.42
N ASP A 126 -3.58 10.31 9.66
CA ASP A 126 -4.68 10.17 8.70
C ASP A 126 -4.75 11.38 7.73
N ASP A 127 -3.88 12.39 7.89
CA ASP A 127 -3.79 13.52 6.96
C ASP A 127 -3.08 13.11 5.66
N ASN A 128 -3.86 13.03 4.58
CA ASN A 128 -3.39 12.81 3.22
C ASN A 128 -2.28 13.79 2.77
N ARG A 129 -2.19 14.98 3.37
CA ARG A 129 -1.12 15.95 3.09
C ARG A 129 0.23 15.43 3.55
N LEU A 130 0.30 14.75 4.69
CA LEU A 130 1.54 14.14 5.19
C LEU A 130 2.09 13.11 4.20
N ILE A 131 1.21 12.26 3.68
CA ILE A 131 1.55 11.27 2.65
C ILE A 131 2.03 11.97 1.37
N CYS A 132 1.34 13.03 0.94
CA CYS A 132 1.77 13.78 -0.24
C CYS A 132 3.16 14.42 -0.06
N GLU A 133 3.45 14.99 1.11
CA GLU A 133 4.77 15.54 1.41
C GLU A 133 5.86 14.48 1.46
N PHE A 134 5.57 13.31 2.04
CA PHE A 134 6.45 12.15 1.97
C PHE A 134 6.76 11.78 0.51
N MET A 135 5.72 11.61 -0.31
CA MET A 135 5.87 11.25 -1.72
C MET A 135 6.68 12.29 -2.50
N LYS A 136 6.51 13.59 -2.24
CA LYS A 136 7.30 14.65 -2.89
C LYS A 136 8.76 14.61 -2.46
N LYS A 137 9.02 14.44 -1.16
CA LYS A 137 10.37 14.43 -0.59
C LYS A 137 11.24 13.29 -1.12
N HIS A 138 10.59 12.19 -1.54
CA HIS A 138 11.24 11.05 -2.18
C HIS A 138 11.05 11.02 -3.70
N GLN A 139 10.59 12.12 -4.32
CA GLN A 139 10.38 12.26 -5.77
C GLN A 139 9.38 11.26 -6.40
N LEU A 140 8.65 10.52 -5.57
CA LEU A 140 7.63 9.56 -5.99
C LEU A 140 6.33 10.25 -6.41
N TYR A 141 6.05 11.44 -5.89
CA TYR A 141 4.85 12.20 -6.25
C TYR A 141 4.77 12.39 -7.76
N GLU A 142 5.85 12.80 -8.41
CA GLU A 142 5.92 12.99 -9.87
C GLU A 142 5.95 11.69 -10.67
N ALA A 143 6.19 10.54 -10.03
CA ALA A 143 6.15 9.23 -10.67
C ALA A 143 4.74 8.65 -10.79
N VAL A 144 3.82 9.04 -9.90
CA VAL A 144 2.44 8.51 -9.88
C VAL A 144 1.62 9.03 -11.06
N TYR A 145 0.89 8.15 -11.73
CA TYR A 145 -0.03 8.53 -12.77
C TYR A 145 -1.36 9.03 -12.18
N PRO A 146 -1.82 10.25 -12.50
CA PRO A 146 -3.09 10.75 -11.99
C PRO A 146 -4.26 9.98 -12.61
N PHE A 147 -5.24 9.64 -11.77
CA PHE A 147 -6.47 8.99 -12.21
C PHE A 147 -7.23 9.86 -13.22
N ARG A 148 -7.38 9.36 -14.46
CA ARG A 148 -7.88 10.10 -15.64
C ARG A 148 -9.37 10.50 -15.59
N LYS A 149 -10.15 10.16 -14.56
CA LYS A 149 -11.59 10.50 -14.52
C LYS A 149 -11.90 11.98 -14.28
N PHE A 150 -10.88 12.85 -14.23
CA PHE A 150 -11.06 14.27 -13.97
C PHE A 150 -10.51 15.11 -15.14
N HIS A 151 -11.40 15.64 -15.99
CA HIS A 151 -11.04 16.41 -17.20
C HIS A 151 -10.87 17.93 -17.00
N HIS A 152 -10.41 18.41 -15.83
CA HIS A 152 -10.24 19.85 -15.60
C HIS A 152 -8.99 20.17 -14.77
N ALA A 153 -8.23 21.20 -15.16
CA ALA A 153 -6.93 21.56 -14.56
C ALA A 153 -6.92 21.73 -13.03
N HIS A 154 -7.99 22.26 -12.43
CA HIS A 154 -8.11 22.35 -10.96
C HIS A 154 -8.36 21.00 -10.29
N ARG A 155 -8.97 20.07 -11.02
CA ARG A 155 -9.12 18.68 -10.59
C ARG A 155 -7.83 17.89 -10.80
N ASP A 156 -6.88 18.32 -11.62
CA ASP A 156 -5.63 17.60 -11.83
C ASP A 156 -4.76 17.57 -10.56
N ARG A 157 -4.69 18.68 -9.82
CA ARG A 157 -3.96 18.73 -8.53
C ARG A 157 -4.61 17.82 -7.49
N VAL A 158 -5.94 17.86 -7.37
CA VAL A 158 -6.70 17.01 -6.43
C VAL A 158 -6.60 15.54 -6.84
N ALA A 159 -6.75 15.24 -8.13
CA ALA A 159 -6.61 13.90 -8.70
C ALA A 159 -5.20 13.36 -8.45
N LYS A 160 -4.17 14.19 -8.60
CA LYS A 160 -2.79 13.83 -8.31
C LYS A 160 -2.60 13.51 -6.83
N GLN A 161 -3.10 14.35 -5.92
CA GLN A 161 -3.04 14.09 -4.47
C GLN A 161 -3.72 12.76 -4.11
N ILE A 162 -4.95 12.55 -4.58
CA ILE A 162 -5.69 11.30 -4.37
C ILE A 162 -4.91 10.10 -4.92
N SER A 163 -4.39 10.23 -6.15
CA SER A 163 -3.63 9.16 -6.79
C SER A 163 -2.34 8.87 -6.04
N SER A 164 -1.63 9.89 -5.54
CA SER A 164 -0.41 9.70 -4.75
C SER A 164 -0.66 9.02 -3.41
N VAL A 165 -1.76 9.34 -2.72
CA VAL A 165 -2.16 8.65 -1.49
C VAL A 165 -2.50 7.19 -1.77
N MET A 166 -3.25 6.94 -2.84
CA MET A 166 -3.60 5.59 -3.25
C MET A 166 -2.35 4.78 -3.66
N ALA A 167 -1.42 5.37 -4.42
CA ALA A 167 -0.15 4.76 -4.79
C ALA A 167 0.68 4.41 -3.56
N PHE A 168 0.77 5.34 -2.60
CA PHE A 168 1.47 5.12 -1.33
C PHE A 168 0.92 3.91 -0.58
N HIS A 169 -0.40 3.82 -0.39
CA HIS A 169 -0.98 2.68 0.31
C HIS A 169 -0.89 1.39 -0.49
N THR A 170 -1.01 1.43 -1.81
CA THR A 170 -0.78 0.24 -2.65
C THR A 170 0.67 -0.24 -2.55
N MET A 171 1.64 0.68 -2.54
CA MET A 171 3.06 0.39 -2.33
C MET A 171 3.31 -0.28 -0.97
N MET A 172 2.74 0.26 0.11
CA MET A 172 2.81 -0.36 1.44
C MET A 172 2.22 -1.78 1.44
N GLY A 173 1.09 -1.99 0.77
CA GLY A 173 0.48 -3.30 0.64
C GLY A 173 1.35 -4.30 -0.12
N VAL A 174 2.00 -3.87 -1.21
CA VAL A 174 2.94 -4.70 -1.97
C VAL A 174 4.12 -5.11 -1.09
N PHE A 175 4.74 -4.18 -0.35
CA PHE A 175 5.87 -4.50 0.51
C PHE A 175 5.50 -5.51 1.60
N VAL A 176 4.34 -5.35 2.24
CA VAL A 176 3.85 -6.31 3.25
C VAL A 176 3.68 -7.71 2.64
N VAL A 177 3.10 -7.81 1.46
CA VAL A 177 2.94 -9.10 0.77
C VAL A 177 4.31 -9.70 0.43
N LYS A 178 5.25 -8.89 -0.05
CA LYS A 178 6.62 -9.37 -0.35
C LYS A 178 7.35 -9.85 0.89
N ASP A 179 7.33 -9.09 1.97
CA ASP A 179 7.95 -9.45 3.25
C ASP A 179 7.36 -10.77 3.81
N LEU A 180 6.04 -10.97 3.68
CA LEU A 180 5.39 -12.22 4.11
C LEU A 180 5.79 -13.44 3.26
N LEU A 181 6.09 -13.23 1.97
CA LEU A 181 6.51 -14.27 1.05
C LEU A 181 8.00 -14.57 1.17
N ASP A 182 8.81 -13.55 1.45
CA ASP A 182 10.25 -13.63 1.59
C ASP A 182 10.65 -13.74 3.07
N GLN A 183 10.47 -14.94 3.63
CA GLN A 183 10.79 -15.24 5.03
C GLN A 183 12.31 -15.32 5.29
N SER A 184 13.14 -14.99 4.31
CA SER A 184 14.58 -15.25 4.31
C SER A 184 15.37 -14.24 5.15
N HIS A 185 14.85 -13.03 5.37
CA HIS A 185 15.58 -11.94 6.05
C HIS A 185 14.68 -11.07 6.96
N PRO A 186 14.32 -11.55 8.16
CA PRO A 186 13.56 -10.77 9.14
C PRO A 186 14.31 -9.53 9.69
N ASP A 187 15.64 -9.47 9.57
CA ASP A 187 16.49 -8.47 10.22
C ASP A 187 17.02 -7.35 9.30
N ALA A 188 16.72 -7.40 7.98
CA ALA A 188 17.00 -6.28 7.10
C ALA A 188 15.87 -5.25 7.29
N GLY A 189 16.15 -4.14 7.99
CA GLY A 189 15.16 -3.10 8.30
C GLY A 189 14.18 -2.89 7.15
N SER A 190 12.91 -3.25 7.40
CA SER A 190 11.91 -3.38 6.35
C SER A 190 11.74 -2.04 5.65
N LEU A 191 11.50 -2.04 4.33
CA LEU A 191 11.23 -0.80 3.60
C LEU A 191 10.02 -0.05 4.20
N ALA A 192 9.06 -0.79 4.77
CA ALA A 192 7.98 -0.24 5.58
C ALA A 192 8.50 0.57 6.77
N GLU A 193 9.45 0.04 7.55
CA GLU A 193 10.06 0.76 8.67
C GLU A 193 10.80 2.04 8.22
N LYS A 194 11.57 1.98 7.12
CA LYS A 194 12.19 3.17 6.50
C LYS A 194 11.15 4.24 6.16
N ILE A 195 9.97 3.85 5.68
CA ILE A 195 8.86 4.75 5.34
C ILE A 195 8.25 5.38 6.60
N ILE A 196 8.06 4.61 7.67
CA ILE A 196 7.41 5.12 8.88
C ILE A 196 8.37 5.94 9.74
N SER A 197 9.49 5.37 10.17
CA SER A 197 10.40 5.95 11.19
C SER A 197 11.71 6.49 10.64
N GLY A 198 12.03 6.28 9.36
CA GLY A 198 13.28 6.74 8.76
C GLY A 198 13.51 8.26 8.85
N PRO A 199 14.72 8.77 8.56
CA PRO A 199 15.06 10.20 8.69
C PRO A 199 14.18 11.16 7.87
N LYS A 200 13.54 10.63 6.82
CA LYS A 200 12.57 11.31 5.95
C LYS A 200 11.22 10.56 5.94
N GLY A 201 10.94 9.79 6.99
CA GLY A 201 9.73 9.00 7.16
C GLY A 201 8.55 9.84 7.68
N LEU A 202 7.39 9.20 7.76
CA LEU A 202 6.13 9.86 8.14
C LEU A 202 6.19 10.50 9.53
N ILE A 203 6.76 9.82 10.53
CA ILE A 203 6.87 10.36 11.90
C ILE A 203 7.71 11.64 11.91
N GLN A 204 8.86 11.62 11.24
CA GLN A 204 9.75 12.78 11.19
C GLN A 204 9.15 13.96 10.42
N LEU A 205 8.29 13.69 9.44
CA LEU A 205 7.56 14.74 8.73
C LEU A 205 6.45 15.33 9.60
N ALA A 206 5.71 14.50 10.34
CA ALA A 206 4.67 14.95 11.25
C ALA A 206 5.25 15.86 12.36
N LEU A 207 6.37 15.46 12.96
CA LEU A 207 7.03 16.23 14.03
C LEU A 207 7.58 17.59 13.58
N LYS A 208 7.98 17.73 12.31
CA LYS A 208 8.53 18.99 11.77
C LYS A 208 7.46 20.01 11.40
N GLY A 209 6.18 19.62 11.43
CA GLY A 209 5.08 20.40 10.87
C GLY A 209 5.10 20.36 9.33
N ILE A 210 3.92 20.26 8.72
CA ILE A 210 3.76 20.32 7.27
C ILE A 210 4.06 21.76 6.84
N SER A 211 5.23 21.98 6.22
CA SER A 211 5.68 23.28 5.70
C SER A 211 5.00 23.65 4.39
#